data_AF-A0AB36S5I7-F1
#
_entry.id   AF-A0AB36S5I7-F1
#
_cell.length_a   1.000
_cell.length_b   1.000
_cell.length_c   1.000
_cell.angle_alpha   90.00
_cell.angle_beta   90.00
_cell.angle_gamma   90.00
#
_symmetry.space_group_name_H-M   'P 1'
#
loop_
_entity.id
_entity.type
_entity.pdbx_description
1 polymer ?
#
loop_
_entity_poly.entity_id
_entity_poly.type
_entity_poly.pdbx_seq_one_letter_code
_entity_poly.pdbx_strand_id
1 'polypeptide(L)'
;MISNRTRSTNLVLVGIIGLFMILISTPVFAETYSFNYQKDTTGEYLKNGKTEGNTYNYNYGNAPDGKFDEEGYVNYSDIAYMKKSVQEVADEQGLFDVTLAVKGNQVNTPIDLVLVIDYSSSMNGEKLTNALKGLQVFGNELADSLADGMIRIGIVAYNRDVYSTNGFSTDINYLEDFLKNKVVSHSGTFMQKGLIEGQRMLLEESRPEAEKLFIHIGDNSANRSYLPVEGAAQYQNNGEIVDYNGYHTENYIKDYQTDSEKYYTTSNSSTDTNGIPVNSSVVTDTTLGTIVSVKESGFNCYSVATAPSARGEYIGRNITSKPENYLTTDENLSGLGSALTEIANQIDKTISNGTITDPMGENILLQGAGNFDSSQYKLSGWRKNRQGEWEKADDILDNVTVTETNQIITVENIALGENERITLTYQVRINTESSDFKGETWYLCNGRTTLTPDNESELLDFLIPSIKAPVVELDITKKWLNVEVADIPGSITFLLGRDTVSQSSSWQISDELTLSKEEGYHAVIKEVPINGQKVVLPKYNNNGEDFSYSIQETNVPTDFDSTVTSNENSFVITNTKKDPEPSTTEPSTTEPSTTEPSTTEPSTTEPSTTDSSTTDSSTTEPSTTSSSITDSNTT
;
A
#
# COMPACT_ATOMS: atom_id res chain seq x y z
N MET A 1 -0.14 -68.79 -16.28
CA MET A 1 0.67 -70.03 -16.36
C MET A 1 1.59 -69.90 -17.58
N ILE A 2 2.91 -70.02 -17.35
CA ILE A 2 3.96 -70.47 -18.31
C ILE A 2 4.23 -69.51 -19.50
N SER A 3 5.27 -68.67 -19.51
CA SER A 3 6.74 -68.89 -19.53
C SER A 3 7.35 -68.96 -20.94
N ASN A 4 8.32 -68.06 -21.14
CA ASN A 4 9.57 -68.15 -21.90
C ASN A 4 9.65 -67.98 -23.44
N ARG A 5 10.36 -66.89 -23.80
CA ARG A 5 11.57 -66.75 -24.67
C ARG A 5 11.54 -67.49 -26.03
N THR A 6 11.99 -66.92 -27.15
CA THR A 6 13.38 -66.50 -27.41
C THR A 6 13.54 -65.86 -28.81
N ARG A 7 14.35 -64.78 -28.93
CA ARG A 7 15.29 -64.37 -30.04
C ARG A 7 14.79 -64.24 -31.49
N SER A 8 15.30 -63.39 -32.39
CA SER A 8 16.31 -62.31 -32.43
C SER A 8 16.43 -61.89 -33.91
N THR A 9 16.56 -60.60 -34.24
CA THR A 9 17.65 -60.10 -35.11
C THR A 9 17.65 -58.57 -35.21
N ASN A 10 18.87 -58.02 -35.12
CA ASN A 10 19.27 -56.63 -35.08
C ASN A 10 18.92 -55.81 -36.33
N LEU A 11 18.64 -54.51 -36.14
CA LEU A 11 19.17 -53.49 -37.04
C LEU A 11 19.55 -52.23 -36.26
N VAL A 12 20.72 -51.72 -36.62
CA VAL A 12 21.52 -50.66 -36.01
C VAL A 12 20.83 -49.30 -36.13
N LEU A 13 20.79 -48.52 -35.03
CA LEU A 13 20.61 -47.07 -35.10
C LEU A 13 21.72 -46.40 -34.29
N VAL A 14 22.68 -45.82 -35.02
CA VAL A 14 23.72 -44.92 -34.53
C VAL A 14 23.04 -43.58 -34.24
N GLY A 15 23.33 -43.02 -33.07
CA GLY A 15 22.56 -41.93 -32.49
C GLY A 15 22.87 -40.52 -33.00
N ILE A 16 22.02 -39.60 -32.56
CA ILE A 16 22.36 -38.23 -32.19
C ILE A 16 21.61 -37.99 -30.87
N ILE A 17 22.35 -37.97 -29.76
CA ILE A 17 21.85 -37.43 -28.48
C ILE A 17 21.98 -35.92 -28.61
N GLY A 18 20.88 -35.26 -28.97
CA GLY A 18 20.75 -33.81 -28.82
C GLY A 18 20.64 -33.50 -27.33
N LEU A 19 21.77 -33.11 -26.74
CA LEU A 19 21.84 -32.58 -25.39
C LEU A 19 21.13 -31.21 -25.39
N PHE A 20 19.81 -31.20 -25.18
CA PHE A 20 19.10 -29.99 -24.78
C PHE A 20 19.59 -29.62 -23.38
N MET A 21 20.62 -28.78 -23.29
CA MET A 21 20.83 -27.95 -22.10
C MET A 21 19.69 -26.94 -22.09
N ILE A 22 18.57 -27.31 -21.48
CA ILE A 22 17.66 -26.34 -20.91
C ILE A 22 18.47 -25.71 -19.77
N LEU A 23 18.98 -24.50 -19.99
CA LEU A 23 19.36 -23.61 -18.91
C LEU A 23 18.07 -23.31 -18.16
N ILE A 24 17.70 -24.20 -17.24
CA ILE A 24 16.75 -23.88 -16.20
C ILE A 24 17.54 -22.92 -15.31
N SER A 25 17.38 -21.61 -15.55
CA SER A 25 17.62 -20.63 -14.50
C SER A 25 16.71 -21.06 -13.35
N THR A 26 17.28 -21.73 -12.35
CA THR A 26 16.58 -21.92 -11.09
C THR A 26 16.25 -20.51 -10.62
N PRO A 27 14.97 -20.14 -10.44
CA PRO A 27 14.66 -18.87 -9.80
C PRO A 27 15.45 -18.86 -8.50
N VAL A 28 16.31 -17.84 -8.33
CA VAL A 28 16.98 -17.60 -7.08
C VAL A 28 15.86 -17.11 -6.17
N PHE A 29 15.27 -18.03 -5.42
CA PHE A 29 14.25 -17.70 -4.45
C PHE A 29 14.85 -16.76 -3.41
N ALA A 30 14.09 -15.72 -3.04
CA ALA A 30 14.45 -14.88 -1.92
C ALA A 30 14.62 -15.79 -0.67
N GLU A 31 15.70 -15.61 0.08
CA GLU A 31 15.78 -16.26 1.39
C GLU A 31 14.61 -15.77 2.25
N THR A 32 13.71 -16.69 2.63
CA THR A 32 12.66 -16.41 3.61
C THR A 32 13.28 -16.43 5.00
N TYR A 33 13.41 -15.26 5.63
CA TYR A 33 13.88 -15.21 7.01
C TYR A 33 12.76 -15.64 7.96
N SER A 34 12.95 -16.78 8.62
CA SER A 34 12.14 -17.13 9.79
C SER A 34 12.65 -16.34 10.99
N PHE A 35 12.03 -15.18 11.25
CA PHE A 35 12.36 -14.37 12.41
C PHE A 35 11.99 -15.08 13.72
N ASN A 36 12.89 -15.05 14.70
CA ASN A 36 12.68 -15.72 15.97
C ASN A 36 12.01 -14.79 16.98
N TYR A 37 10.80 -15.14 17.36
CA TYR A 37 10.07 -14.50 18.46
C TYR A 37 10.22 -15.31 19.75
N GLN A 38 10.27 -14.61 20.88
CA GLN A 38 10.15 -15.17 22.20
C GLN A 38 8.76 -14.88 22.74
N LYS A 39 8.17 -15.88 23.38
CA LYS A 39 6.89 -15.76 24.07
C LYS A 39 7.05 -16.36 25.46
N ASP A 40 6.99 -15.50 26.47
CA ASP A 40 7.12 -15.88 27.87
C ASP A 40 6.20 -15.03 28.75
N THR A 41 6.41 -15.04 30.06
CA THR A 41 5.59 -14.28 31.01
C THR A 41 5.70 -12.76 30.87
N THR A 42 6.72 -12.27 30.16
CA THR A 42 6.94 -10.85 29.86
C THR A 42 6.30 -10.43 28.54
N GLY A 43 5.61 -11.33 27.84
CA GLY A 43 4.91 -11.06 26.59
C GLY A 43 5.58 -11.69 25.37
N GLU A 44 5.33 -11.09 24.20
CA GLU A 44 5.80 -11.55 22.90
C GLU A 44 6.67 -10.48 22.23
N TYR A 45 7.90 -10.85 21.87
CA TYR A 45 8.92 -9.92 21.38
C TYR A 45 9.99 -10.62 20.55
N LEU A 46 10.77 -9.84 19.82
CA LEU A 46 11.87 -10.35 18.99
C LEU A 46 13.04 -10.86 19.84
N LYS A 47 13.59 -12.04 19.54
CA LYS A 47 14.73 -12.60 20.29
C LYS A 47 15.97 -11.68 20.31
N ASN A 48 16.24 -11.01 19.20
CA ASN A 48 17.41 -10.14 19.01
C ASN A 48 17.02 -8.65 18.94
N GLY A 49 16.08 -8.22 19.79
CA GLY A 49 15.72 -6.82 19.87
C GLY A 49 16.40 -6.06 21.01
N LYS A 50 16.05 -4.78 21.11
CA LYS A 50 16.57 -3.81 22.04
C LYS A 50 15.40 -3.03 22.63
N THR A 51 15.40 -2.92 23.95
CA THR A 51 14.41 -2.16 24.71
C THR A 51 14.79 -0.68 24.77
N GLU A 52 13.82 0.19 24.50
CA GLU A 52 13.92 1.64 24.69
C GLU A 52 12.60 2.14 25.29
N GLY A 53 12.59 2.37 26.61
CA GLY A 53 11.37 2.73 27.35
C GLY A 53 10.29 1.66 27.22
N ASN A 54 9.13 2.05 26.70
CA ASN A 54 7.99 1.17 26.46
C ASN A 54 7.99 0.50 25.08
N THR A 55 9.11 0.54 24.37
CA THR A 55 9.27 -0.05 23.03
C THR A 55 10.34 -1.14 23.01
N TYR A 56 10.16 -2.09 22.10
CA TYR A 56 11.09 -3.18 21.84
C TYR A 56 11.28 -3.37 20.33
N ASN A 57 12.40 -2.88 19.82
CA ASN A 57 12.71 -2.87 18.38
C ASN A 57 13.75 -3.93 18.03
N TYR A 58 13.78 -4.37 16.77
CA TYR A 58 14.88 -5.21 16.30
C TYR A 58 16.23 -4.48 16.34
N ASN A 59 17.30 -5.17 16.70
CA ASN A 59 18.65 -4.59 16.70
C ASN A 59 19.27 -4.61 15.29
N TYR A 60 18.66 -3.84 14.38
CA TYR A 60 19.08 -3.70 12.99
C TYR A 60 20.59 -3.42 12.86
N GLY A 61 21.26 -4.14 11.95
CA GLY A 61 22.71 -4.03 11.70
C GLY A 61 23.60 -4.79 12.68
N ASN A 62 23.08 -5.27 13.81
CA ASN A 62 23.87 -5.96 14.84
C ASN A 62 23.36 -7.37 15.18
N ALA A 63 22.13 -7.72 14.77
CA ALA A 63 21.55 -9.02 15.07
C ALA A 63 22.24 -10.14 14.25
N PRO A 64 22.53 -11.31 14.85
CA PRO A 64 23.33 -12.36 14.22
C PRO A 64 22.61 -13.15 13.12
N ASP A 65 21.29 -13.04 13.03
CA ASP A 65 20.41 -13.81 12.14
C ASP A 65 19.92 -13.04 10.91
N GLY A 66 20.22 -11.75 10.80
CA GLY A 66 19.88 -10.94 9.63
C GLY A 66 21.09 -10.68 8.73
N LYS A 67 20.87 -10.66 7.41
CA LYS A 67 21.76 -9.95 6.48
C LYS A 67 21.29 -8.52 6.38
N PHE A 68 22.22 -7.57 6.48
CA PHE A 68 21.89 -6.15 6.46
C PHE A 68 22.67 -5.40 5.38
N ASP A 69 22.06 -4.35 4.83
CA ASP A 69 22.80 -3.33 4.08
C ASP A 69 23.61 -2.44 5.04
N GLU A 70 24.40 -1.53 4.47
CA GLU A 70 25.25 -0.60 5.24
C GLU A 70 24.44 0.38 6.12
N GLU A 71 23.16 0.58 5.79
CA GLU A 71 22.25 1.41 6.58
C GLU A 71 21.44 0.58 7.60
N GLY A 72 21.70 -0.72 7.71
CA GLY A 72 21.09 -1.66 8.67
C GLY A 72 19.73 -2.22 8.26
N TYR A 73 19.27 -2.06 7.01
CA TYR A 73 18.04 -2.66 6.50
C TYR A 73 18.22 -4.14 6.25
N VAL A 74 17.19 -4.95 6.52
CA VAL A 74 17.25 -6.39 6.24
C VAL A 74 17.26 -6.58 4.73
N ASN A 75 18.28 -7.27 4.24
CA ASN A 75 18.48 -7.53 2.83
C ASN A 75 17.83 -8.86 2.41
N TYR A 76 16.83 -8.77 1.54
CA TYR A 76 16.17 -9.89 0.89
C TYR A 76 16.79 -10.22 -0.48
N SER A 77 18.03 -10.68 -0.47
CA SER A 77 18.76 -11.09 -1.69
C SER A 77 18.77 -10.01 -2.77
N ASP A 78 18.96 -8.76 -2.35
CA ASP A 78 19.01 -7.55 -3.16
C ASP A 78 17.71 -7.22 -3.90
N ILE A 79 16.61 -7.94 -3.63
CA ILE A 79 15.26 -7.66 -4.16
C ILE A 79 14.65 -6.47 -3.42
N ALA A 80 14.73 -6.47 -2.10
CA ALA A 80 14.22 -5.41 -1.26
C ALA A 80 15.03 -5.28 0.02
N TYR A 81 15.07 -4.06 0.56
CA TYR A 81 15.69 -3.76 1.84
C TYR A 81 14.66 -3.18 2.78
N MET A 82 14.42 -3.85 3.90
CA MET A 82 13.22 -3.60 4.71
C MET A 82 13.56 -3.31 6.18
N LYS A 83 12.83 -2.36 6.77
CA LYS A 83 12.80 -2.09 8.20
C LYS A 83 11.39 -1.80 8.66
N LYS A 84 11.11 -2.23 9.89
CA LYS A 84 9.97 -1.78 10.67
C LYS A 84 10.40 -1.50 12.10
N SER A 85 9.96 -0.38 12.63
CA SER A 85 10.30 0.09 13.97
C SER A 85 9.12 0.80 14.63
N VAL A 86 9.17 0.92 15.96
CA VAL A 86 8.21 1.66 16.76
C VAL A 86 8.92 2.63 17.71
N GLN A 87 8.35 3.81 17.91
CA GLN A 87 8.85 4.81 18.85
C GLN A 87 7.68 5.36 19.67
N GLU A 88 7.87 5.55 20.97
CA GLU A 88 6.89 6.24 21.82
C GLU A 88 6.87 7.74 21.46
N VAL A 89 5.68 8.30 21.28
CA VAL A 89 5.51 9.71 20.93
C VAL A 89 5.80 10.56 22.15
N ALA A 90 6.70 11.53 22.01
CA ALA A 90 7.07 12.42 23.10
C ALA A 90 5.85 13.21 23.61
N ASP A 91 5.72 13.29 24.93
CA ASP A 91 4.66 14.02 25.64
C ASP A 91 3.21 13.52 25.39
N GLU A 92 3.04 12.39 24.70
CA GLU A 92 1.74 11.78 24.39
C GLU A 92 1.65 10.35 24.95
N GLN A 93 1.18 10.23 26.19
CA GLN A 93 1.21 8.97 26.93
C GLN A 93 0.49 7.83 26.18
N GLY A 94 1.20 6.72 25.97
CA GLY A 94 0.67 5.50 25.37
C GLY A 94 0.41 5.57 23.88
N LEU A 95 0.89 6.61 23.19
CA LEU A 95 0.86 6.77 21.74
C LEU A 95 2.21 6.35 21.15
N PHE A 96 2.20 5.58 20.07
CA PHE A 96 3.41 5.07 19.44
C PHE A 96 3.38 5.29 17.93
N ASP A 97 4.47 5.83 17.38
CA ASP A 97 4.73 5.92 15.95
C ASP A 97 5.32 4.59 15.47
N VAL A 98 4.63 3.88 14.57
CA VAL A 98 5.14 2.71 13.86
C VAL A 98 5.56 3.14 12.46
N THR A 99 6.81 2.83 12.09
CA THR A 99 7.38 3.19 10.78
C THR A 99 7.74 1.93 10.00
N LEU A 100 7.26 1.81 8.77
CA LEU A 100 7.83 0.91 7.75
C LEU A 100 8.73 1.71 6.82
N ALA A 101 9.85 1.11 6.44
CA ALA A 101 10.74 1.64 5.41
C ALA A 101 11.15 0.52 4.46
N VAL A 102 11.03 0.80 3.16
CA VAL A 102 11.36 -0.13 2.07
C VAL A 102 12.26 0.59 1.08
N LYS A 103 13.37 -0.05 0.70
CA LYS A 103 14.18 0.34 -0.44
C LYS A 103 14.09 -0.70 -1.54
N GLY A 104 14.09 -0.23 -2.76
CA GLY A 104 14.27 -1.07 -3.94
C GLY A 104 15.74 -1.26 -4.28
N ASN A 105 15.94 -1.88 -5.43
CA ASN A 105 17.23 -2.02 -6.08
C ASN A 105 17.05 -2.08 -7.60
N GLN A 106 18.17 -2.16 -8.33
CA GLN A 106 18.15 -2.36 -9.76
C GLN A 106 18.19 -3.85 -10.14
N VAL A 107 17.52 -4.21 -11.22
CA VAL A 107 17.66 -5.53 -11.84
C VAL A 107 19.05 -5.67 -12.44
N ASN A 108 19.75 -6.76 -12.11
CA ASN A 108 21.15 -6.97 -12.49
C ASN A 108 21.35 -7.56 -13.89
N THR A 109 20.31 -7.67 -14.70
CA THR A 109 20.39 -8.18 -16.09
C THR A 109 20.57 -7.00 -17.03
N PRO A 110 21.66 -6.92 -17.82
CA PRO A 110 21.81 -5.86 -18.82
C PRO A 110 20.66 -5.92 -19.83
N ILE A 111 20.18 -4.77 -20.29
CA ILE A 111 19.11 -4.67 -21.29
C ILE A 111 19.58 -3.82 -22.45
N ASP A 112 19.32 -4.30 -23.66
CA ASP A 112 19.38 -3.50 -24.88
C ASP A 112 17.95 -3.35 -25.40
N LEU A 113 17.46 -2.11 -25.40
CA LEU A 113 16.10 -1.80 -25.81
C LEU A 113 16.09 -0.95 -27.08
N VAL A 114 15.19 -1.26 -28.01
CA VAL A 114 14.95 -0.46 -29.20
C VAL A 114 13.58 0.21 -29.14
N LEU A 115 13.56 1.53 -29.29
CA LEU A 115 12.34 2.30 -29.50
C LEU A 115 12.07 2.39 -31.00
N VAL A 116 10.97 1.78 -31.47
CA VAL A 116 10.52 1.81 -32.86
C VAL A 116 9.37 2.80 -32.99
N ILE A 117 9.66 4.00 -33.49
CA ILE A 117 8.78 5.17 -33.40
C ILE A 117 8.22 5.54 -34.77
N ASP A 118 6.90 5.66 -34.84
CA ASP A 118 6.21 6.21 -36.00
C ASP A 118 6.56 7.69 -36.19
N TYR A 119 7.26 8.00 -37.28
CA TYR A 119 7.65 9.35 -37.68
C TYR A 119 6.93 9.81 -38.96
N SER A 120 5.70 9.33 -39.15
CA SER A 120 4.81 9.77 -40.24
C SER A 120 4.46 11.27 -40.12
N SER A 121 3.73 11.82 -41.10
CA SER A 121 3.47 13.26 -41.24
C SER A 121 2.83 13.96 -40.04
N SER A 122 2.25 13.20 -39.09
CA SER A 122 1.71 13.74 -37.84
C SER A 122 2.77 14.05 -36.78
N MET A 123 4.00 13.51 -36.93
CA MET A 123 5.09 13.66 -35.97
C MET A 123 5.83 15.00 -36.13
N ASN A 124 5.14 16.09 -35.83
CA ASN A 124 5.69 17.45 -35.80
C ASN A 124 5.03 18.27 -34.67
N GLY A 125 5.47 19.51 -34.47
CA GLY A 125 4.85 20.44 -33.52
C GLY A 125 4.73 19.89 -32.09
N GLU A 126 3.52 19.89 -31.55
CA GLU A 126 3.22 19.41 -30.21
C GLU A 126 3.56 17.93 -30.02
N LYS A 127 3.20 17.08 -30.99
CA LYS A 127 3.45 15.63 -30.91
C LYS A 127 4.93 15.30 -30.81
N LEU A 128 5.77 15.97 -31.62
CA LEU A 128 7.23 15.85 -31.52
C LEU A 128 7.76 16.37 -30.18
N THR A 129 7.22 17.50 -29.71
CA THR A 129 7.62 18.07 -28.40
C THR A 129 7.33 17.08 -27.27
N ASN A 130 6.15 16.46 -27.28
CA ASN A 130 5.77 15.46 -26.29
C ASN A 130 6.54 14.14 -26.44
N ALA A 131 6.90 13.74 -27.66
CA ALA A 131 7.79 12.59 -27.89
C ALA A 131 9.16 12.78 -27.24
N LEU A 132 9.79 13.96 -27.46
CA LEU A 132 11.06 14.32 -26.84
C LEU A 132 10.94 14.40 -25.32
N LYS A 133 9.85 14.99 -24.80
CA LYS A 133 9.58 15.03 -23.35
C LYS A 133 9.40 13.62 -22.77
N GLY A 134 8.71 12.73 -23.46
CA GLY A 134 8.56 11.33 -23.05
C GLY A 134 9.89 10.60 -22.97
N LEU A 135 10.77 10.81 -23.95
CA LEU A 135 12.13 10.27 -23.92
C LEU A 135 12.96 10.81 -22.75
N GLN A 136 12.81 12.09 -22.40
CA GLN A 136 13.46 12.69 -21.22
C GLN A 136 12.98 12.07 -19.91
N VAL A 137 11.67 11.90 -19.77
CA VAL A 137 11.08 11.24 -18.59
C VAL A 137 11.61 9.81 -18.47
N PHE A 138 11.61 9.06 -19.57
CA PHE A 138 12.15 7.69 -19.59
C PHE A 138 13.64 7.64 -19.24
N GLY A 139 14.43 8.59 -19.77
CA GLY A 139 15.85 8.71 -19.45
C GLY A 139 16.14 9.07 -18.00
N ASN A 140 15.28 9.90 -17.38
CA ASN A 140 15.40 10.23 -15.96
C ASN A 140 15.04 9.03 -15.08
N GLU A 141 14.01 8.28 -15.45
CA GLU A 141 13.60 7.08 -14.72
C GLU A 141 14.68 6.00 -14.74
N LEU A 142 15.39 5.88 -15.87
CA LEU A 142 16.48 4.92 -16.07
C LEU A 142 17.86 5.50 -15.79
N ALA A 143 17.97 6.62 -15.06
CA ALA A 143 19.20 7.41 -15.01
C ALA A 143 20.41 6.62 -14.48
N ASP A 144 20.23 5.89 -13.37
CA ASP A 144 21.29 5.07 -12.75
C ASP A 144 21.68 3.92 -13.70
N SER A 145 20.68 3.23 -14.23
CA SER A 145 20.83 2.13 -15.19
C SER A 145 21.54 2.51 -16.50
N LEU A 146 21.29 3.72 -17.01
CA LEU A 146 21.99 4.29 -18.16
C LEU A 146 23.41 4.71 -17.81
N ALA A 147 23.63 5.31 -16.63
CA ALA A 147 24.95 5.74 -16.16
C ALA A 147 25.90 4.54 -15.98
N ASP A 148 25.38 3.44 -15.46
CA ASP A 148 26.12 2.18 -15.26
C ASP A 148 26.23 1.33 -16.53
N GLY A 149 25.52 1.72 -17.59
CA GLY A 149 25.48 1.01 -18.86
C GLY A 149 24.76 -0.34 -18.79
N MET A 150 23.96 -0.55 -17.75
CA MET A 150 23.07 -1.70 -17.62
C MET A 150 22.01 -1.67 -18.71
N ILE A 151 21.38 -0.51 -18.92
CA ILE A 151 20.46 -0.28 -20.02
C ILE A 151 21.14 0.51 -21.14
N ARG A 152 20.92 0.11 -22.40
CA ARG A 152 21.28 0.90 -23.58
C ARG A 152 20.08 1.00 -24.51
N ILE A 153 19.88 2.16 -25.11
CA ILE A 153 18.72 2.49 -25.94
C ILE A 153 19.15 2.73 -27.38
N GLY A 154 18.52 2.02 -28.31
CA GLY A 154 18.55 2.31 -29.75
C GLY A 154 17.22 2.92 -30.19
N ILE A 155 17.24 3.75 -31.24
CA ILE A 155 16.01 4.31 -31.82
C ILE A 155 15.95 3.96 -33.29
N VAL A 156 14.79 3.46 -33.72
CA VAL A 156 14.40 3.29 -35.11
C VAL A 156 13.16 4.13 -35.38
N ALA A 157 13.31 5.20 -36.14
CA ALA A 157 12.20 6.01 -36.58
C ALA A 157 11.80 5.63 -38.01
N TYR A 158 10.50 5.47 -38.27
CA TYR A 158 10.02 5.04 -39.58
C TYR A 158 8.89 5.91 -40.12
N ASN A 159 8.82 6.02 -41.44
CA ASN A 159 7.66 6.55 -42.15
C ASN A 159 7.50 5.79 -43.48
N ARG A 160 7.84 6.40 -44.62
CA ARG A 160 8.14 5.67 -45.86
C ARG A 160 9.60 5.20 -45.89
N ASP A 161 10.47 5.92 -45.21
CA ASP A 161 11.88 5.61 -45.02
C ASP A 161 12.11 5.08 -43.60
N VAL A 162 13.34 4.65 -43.33
CA VAL A 162 13.77 4.21 -42.01
C VAL A 162 15.04 4.94 -41.63
N TYR A 163 15.10 5.37 -40.38
CA TYR A 163 16.23 6.06 -39.78
C TYR A 163 16.56 5.32 -38.50
N SER A 164 17.82 4.97 -38.28
CA SER A 164 18.26 4.32 -37.05
C SER A 164 19.43 5.08 -36.43
N THR A 165 19.52 5.02 -35.11
CA THR A 165 20.75 5.38 -34.40
C THR A 165 21.87 4.44 -34.82
N ASN A 166 23.13 4.88 -34.65
CA ASN A 166 24.29 4.01 -34.81
C ASN A 166 24.41 3.03 -33.62
N GLY A 167 23.50 2.06 -33.57
CA GLY A 167 23.33 1.11 -32.49
C GLY A 167 22.75 1.72 -31.21
N PHE A 168 23.09 1.10 -30.09
CA PHE A 168 22.61 1.45 -28.76
C PHE A 168 23.48 2.52 -28.08
N SER A 169 22.85 3.43 -27.34
CA SER A 169 23.49 4.53 -26.59
C SER A 169 22.97 4.57 -25.16
N THR A 170 23.79 5.09 -24.25
CA THR A 170 23.39 5.50 -22.89
C THR A 170 23.13 7.01 -22.78
N ASP A 171 23.47 7.78 -23.83
CA ASP A 171 23.33 9.23 -23.84
C ASP A 171 21.97 9.67 -24.40
N ILE A 172 21.08 10.08 -23.50
CA ILE A 172 19.74 10.61 -23.84
C ILE A 172 19.83 11.85 -24.72
N ASN A 173 20.84 12.70 -24.58
CA ASN A 173 20.98 13.90 -25.42
C ASN A 173 21.25 13.55 -26.88
N TYR A 174 22.05 12.49 -27.11
CA TYR A 174 22.28 11.97 -28.46
C TYR A 174 20.99 11.40 -29.07
N LEU A 175 20.20 10.69 -28.27
CA LEU A 175 18.92 10.11 -28.72
C LEU A 175 17.88 11.21 -29.04
N GLU A 176 17.83 12.27 -28.24
CA GLU A 176 17.04 13.46 -28.53
C GLU A 176 17.51 14.19 -29.80
N ASP A 177 18.82 14.40 -29.96
CA ASP A 177 19.39 15.02 -31.16
C ASP A 177 19.05 14.21 -32.41
N PHE A 178 19.12 12.89 -32.32
CA PHE A 178 18.73 12.00 -33.41
C PHE A 178 17.28 12.26 -33.83
N LEU A 179 16.32 12.19 -32.90
CA LEU A 179 14.92 12.43 -33.19
C LEU A 179 14.65 13.84 -33.72
N LYS A 180 15.33 14.85 -33.18
CA LYS A 180 15.09 16.25 -33.52
C LYS A 180 15.72 16.67 -34.85
N ASN A 181 16.93 16.20 -35.13
CA ASN A 181 17.79 16.77 -36.17
C ASN A 181 18.22 15.77 -37.25
N LYS A 182 18.06 14.46 -37.03
CA LYS A 182 18.47 13.41 -37.99
C LYS A 182 17.29 12.72 -38.66
N VAL A 183 16.11 12.74 -38.04
CA VAL A 183 14.89 12.17 -38.59
C VAL A 183 14.03 13.27 -39.22
N VAL A 184 13.50 13.01 -40.41
CA VAL A 184 12.56 13.92 -41.08
C VAL A 184 11.18 13.27 -41.12
N SER A 185 10.18 13.96 -40.57
CA SER A 185 8.78 13.53 -40.68
C SER A 185 8.35 13.57 -42.16
N HIS A 186 7.73 12.48 -42.62
CA HIS A 186 7.33 12.32 -44.02
C HIS A 186 6.00 11.56 -44.14
N SER A 187 5.34 11.68 -45.28
CA SER A 187 4.08 10.96 -45.53
C SER A 187 4.28 9.44 -45.59
N GLY A 188 3.27 8.70 -45.14
CA GLY A 188 3.24 7.24 -45.19
C GLY A 188 3.67 6.57 -43.89
N THR A 189 3.08 5.41 -43.63
CA THR A 189 3.24 4.61 -42.42
C THR A 189 3.59 3.19 -42.82
N PHE A 190 4.88 2.96 -43.09
CA PHE A 190 5.43 1.69 -43.55
C PHE A 190 6.03 0.92 -42.36
N MET A 191 5.15 0.45 -41.47
CA MET A 191 5.54 -0.18 -40.19
C MET A 191 6.56 -1.31 -40.34
N GLN A 192 6.42 -2.16 -41.36
CA GLN A 192 7.37 -3.27 -41.58
C GLN A 192 8.82 -2.82 -41.66
N LYS A 193 9.12 -1.63 -42.21
CA LYS A 193 10.49 -1.09 -42.24
C LYS A 193 11.04 -0.87 -40.84
N GLY A 194 10.26 -0.21 -39.98
CA GLY A 194 10.65 0.03 -38.60
C GLY A 194 10.76 -1.28 -37.80
N LEU A 195 9.80 -2.20 -37.98
CA LEU A 195 9.82 -3.50 -37.30
C LEU A 195 11.05 -4.34 -37.68
N ILE A 196 11.36 -4.43 -38.97
CA ILE A 196 12.51 -5.20 -39.48
C ILE A 196 13.83 -4.55 -39.02
N GLU A 197 13.96 -3.22 -39.09
CA GLU A 197 15.19 -2.56 -38.66
C GLU A 197 15.38 -2.63 -37.13
N GLY A 198 14.30 -2.53 -36.34
CA GLY A 198 14.38 -2.73 -34.89
C GLY A 198 14.75 -4.17 -34.53
N GLN A 199 14.18 -5.15 -35.26
CA GLN A 199 14.57 -6.56 -35.13
C GLN A 199 16.04 -6.76 -35.49
N ARG A 200 16.51 -6.20 -36.60
CA ARG A 200 17.90 -6.28 -37.05
C ARG A 200 18.84 -5.72 -35.98
N MET A 201 18.55 -4.52 -35.46
CA MET A 201 19.36 -3.87 -34.42
C MET A 201 19.50 -4.75 -33.17
N LEU A 202 18.41 -5.34 -32.67
CA LEU A 202 18.46 -6.25 -31.51
C LEU A 202 19.18 -7.59 -31.81
N LEU A 203 19.07 -8.11 -33.04
CA LEU A 203 19.75 -9.35 -33.40
C LEU A 203 21.26 -9.16 -33.61
N GLU A 204 21.64 -8.06 -34.25
CA GLU A 204 23.00 -7.86 -34.78
C GLU A 204 23.88 -6.96 -33.90
N GLU A 205 23.29 -6.03 -33.13
CA GLU A 205 24.02 -4.98 -32.43
C GLU A 205 23.89 -5.04 -30.89
N SER A 206 23.03 -5.91 -30.37
CA SER A 206 22.92 -6.15 -28.93
C SER A 206 24.12 -6.90 -28.36
N ARG A 207 24.42 -6.64 -27.09
CA ARG A 207 25.37 -7.41 -26.30
C ARG A 207 24.89 -8.86 -26.13
N PRO A 208 25.79 -9.87 -26.14
CA PRO A 208 25.40 -11.27 -25.97
C PRO A 208 24.67 -11.59 -24.66
N GLU A 209 25.03 -10.89 -23.57
CA GLU A 209 24.48 -11.07 -22.23
C GLU A 209 23.20 -10.26 -21.96
N ALA A 210 22.83 -9.36 -22.86
CA ALA A 210 21.70 -8.46 -22.64
C ALA A 210 20.37 -9.11 -22.99
N GLU A 211 19.36 -8.88 -22.16
CA GLU A 211 17.97 -9.06 -22.53
C GLU A 211 17.60 -8.04 -23.62
N LYS A 212 16.72 -8.47 -24.54
CA LYS A 212 16.37 -7.72 -25.73
C LYS A 212 14.92 -7.25 -25.64
N LEU A 213 14.75 -5.94 -25.59
CA LEU A 213 13.45 -5.30 -25.42
C LEU A 213 13.07 -4.51 -26.67
N PHE A 214 11.84 -4.69 -27.13
CA PHE A 214 11.31 -4.01 -28.32
C PHE A 214 10.10 -3.18 -27.92
N ILE A 215 10.16 -1.85 -28.08
CA ILE A 215 9.05 -0.95 -27.75
C ILE A 215 8.60 -0.25 -29.02
N HIS A 216 7.38 -0.55 -29.49
CA HIS A 216 6.76 0.17 -30.58
C HIS A 216 5.98 1.39 -30.07
N ILE A 217 6.08 2.54 -30.74
CA ILE A 217 5.34 3.76 -30.41
C ILE A 217 4.69 4.31 -31.68
N GLY A 218 3.36 4.40 -31.72
CA GLY A 218 2.63 4.96 -32.86
C GLY A 218 1.13 4.66 -32.85
N ASP A 219 0.40 5.18 -33.83
CA ASP A 219 -1.06 4.97 -33.95
C ASP A 219 -1.45 3.62 -34.61
N ASN A 220 -0.44 2.83 -34.99
CA ASN A 220 -0.57 1.53 -35.65
C ASN A 220 -1.33 1.57 -37.00
N SER A 221 -1.32 2.71 -37.70
CA SER A 221 -2.07 2.92 -38.94
C SER A 221 -1.28 2.53 -40.20
N ALA A 222 -0.73 1.31 -40.25
CA ALA A 222 0.00 0.80 -41.42
C ALA A 222 -0.76 1.04 -42.74
N ASN A 223 -0.19 1.82 -43.64
CA ASN A 223 -0.77 2.10 -44.96
C ASN A 223 0.14 1.65 -46.12
N ARG A 224 1.32 1.11 -45.80
CA ARG A 224 2.28 0.56 -46.74
C ARG A 224 2.88 -0.75 -46.21
N SER A 225 3.19 -1.67 -47.11
CA SER A 225 3.91 -2.92 -46.79
C SER A 225 4.75 -3.39 -47.98
N TYR A 226 5.71 -4.26 -47.72
CA TYR A 226 6.48 -4.97 -48.72
C TYR A 226 5.61 -5.98 -49.45
N LEU A 227 6.01 -6.30 -50.68
CA LEU A 227 5.44 -7.44 -51.39
C LEU A 227 6.00 -8.73 -50.78
N PRO A 228 5.19 -9.80 -50.64
CA PRO A 228 5.70 -11.13 -50.37
C PRO A 228 6.72 -11.57 -51.43
N VAL A 229 7.72 -12.36 -51.04
CA VAL A 229 8.57 -13.07 -52.01
C VAL A 229 7.69 -13.97 -52.89
N GLU A 230 8.03 -14.09 -54.17
CA GLU A 230 7.29 -14.99 -55.07
C GLU A 230 7.38 -16.43 -54.56
N GLY A 231 6.22 -17.06 -54.31
CA GLY A 231 6.15 -18.39 -53.71
C GLY A 231 6.45 -18.44 -52.21
N ALA A 232 6.40 -17.30 -51.51
CA ALA A 232 6.56 -17.25 -50.05
C ALA A 232 5.62 -18.24 -49.34
N ALA A 233 6.14 -18.90 -48.31
CA ALA A 233 5.36 -19.84 -47.52
C ALA A 233 4.20 -19.12 -46.82
N GLN A 234 3.01 -19.71 -46.92
CA GLN A 234 1.84 -19.30 -46.15
C GLN A 234 1.73 -20.16 -44.90
N TYR A 235 1.66 -19.50 -43.76
CA TYR A 235 1.52 -20.12 -42.45
C TYR A 235 0.09 -19.96 -41.98
N GLN A 236 -0.53 -21.05 -41.55
CA GLN A 236 -1.84 -21.00 -40.90
C GLN A 236 -1.69 -20.33 -39.53
N ASN A 237 -2.58 -19.39 -39.21
CA ASN A 237 -2.66 -18.80 -37.88
C ASN A 237 -3.28 -19.81 -36.91
N ASN A 238 -2.48 -20.28 -35.95
CA ASN A 238 -2.88 -21.21 -34.90
C ASN A 238 -2.90 -20.53 -33.52
N GLY A 239 -2.88 -19.19 -33.48
CA GLY A 239 -2.86 -18.39 -32.27
C GLY A 239 -1.67 -17.43 -32.18
N GLU A 240 -0.77 -17.40 -33.17
CA GLU A 240 0.33 -16.45 -33.23
C GLU A 240 -0.17 -15.00 -33.39
N ILE A 241 -1.31 -14.84 -34.04
CA ILE A 241 -2.07 -13.59 -34.16
C ILE A 241 -3.41 -13.78 -33.46
N VAL A 242 -3.69 -12.96 -32.45
CA VAL A 242 -4.92 -12.99 -31.66
C VAL A 242 -5.96 -12.05 -32.26
N ASP A 243 -7.13 -12.60 -32.61
CA ASP A 243 -8.27 -11.85 -33.14
C ASP A 243 -8.74 -10.77 -32.14
N TYR A 244 -9.14 -9.62 -32.65
CA TYR A 244 -9.60 -8.52 -31.82
C TYR A 244 -10.49 -7.54 -32.58
N ASN A 245 -11.55 -7.02 -31.93
CA ASN A 245 -12.49 -6.07 -32.51
C ASN A 245 -13.04 -6.45 -33.91
N GLY A 246 -13.25 -7.75 -34.16
CA GLY A 246 -13.76 -8.26 -35.44
C GLY A 246 -12.72 -8.31 -36.57
N TYR A 247 -11.46 -8.00 -36.29
CA TYR A 247 -10.35 -8.24 -37.20
C TYR A 247 -9.76 -9.64 -36.94
N HIS A 248 -9.45 -10.35 -38.02
CA HIS A 248 -8.90 -11.69 -38.00
C HIS A 248 -7.99 -11.90 -39.21
N THR A 249 -7.02 -12.80 -39.07
CA THR A 249 -6.11 -13.23 -40.15
C THR A 249 -6.00 -14.75 -40.08
N GLU A 250 -6.45 -15.44 -41.13
CA GLU A 250 -6.41 -16.92 -41.19
C GLU A 250 -5.02 -17.46 -41.51
N ASN A 251 -4.27 -16.74 -42.35
CA ASN A 251 -2.93 -17.12 -42.78
C ASN A 251 -2.05 -15.88 -42.87
N TYR A 252 -0.75 -16.04 -42.58
CA TYR A 252 0.24 -14.98 -42.68
C TYR A 252 1.48 -15.44 -43.44
N ILE A 253 2.30 -14.47 -43.85
CA ILE A 253 3.57 -14.67 -44.56
C ILE A 253 4.67 -13.98 -43.75
N LYS A 254 5.92 -14.45 -43.84
CA LYS A 254 7.07 -13.80 -43.18
C LYS A 254 8.15 -13.33 -44.14
N ASP A 255 8.19 -13.89 -45.35
CA ASP A 255 9.21 -13.59 -46.35
C ASP A 255 8.76 -12.48 -47.30
N TYR A 256 9.46 -11.35 -47.24
CA TYR A 256 9.13 -10.13 -47.96
C TYR A 256 10.28 -9.66 -48.85
N GLN A 257 9.96 -8.97 -49.94
CA GLN A 257 10.92 -8.38 -50.87
C GLN A 257 11.47 -7.07 -50.30
N THR A 258 12.34 -7.13 -49.28
CA THR A 258 12.85 -5.95 -48.55
C THR A 258 13.74 -5.03 -49.41
N ASP A 259 14.38 -5.60 -50.44
CA ASP A 259 15.25 -4.86 -51.38
C ASP A 259 14.50 -4.30 -52.60
N SER A 260 13.20 -4.60 -52.73
CA SER A 260 12.38 -4.12 -53.84
C SER A 260 11.96 -2.66 -53.63
N GLU A 261 12.06 -1.85 -54.69
CA GLU A 261 11.49 -0.49 -54.68
C GLU A 261 9.95 -0.51 -54.71
N LYS A 262 9.34 -1.59 -55.21
CA LYS A 262 7.88 -1.77 -55.23
C LYS A 262 7.35 -2.08 -53.83
N TYR A 263 6.20 -1.53 -53.51
CA TYR A 263 5.51 -1.72 -52.24
C TYR A 263 3.99 -1.69 -52.42
N TYR A 264 3.26 -2.33 -51.52
CA TYR A 264 1.81 -2.22 -51.42
C TYR A 264 1.40 -0.94 -50.71
N THR A 265 0.34 -0.28 -51.18
CA THR A 265 -0.21 0.94 -50.58
C THR A 265 -1.73 0.88 -50.50
N THR A 266 -2.31 1.42 -49.43
CA THR A 266 -3.76 1.58 -49.33
C THR A 266 -4.30 2.79 -50.10
N SER A 267 -3.41 3.61 -50.69
CA SER A 267 -3.80 4.76 -51.50
C SER A 267 -4.20 4.32 -52.92
N ASN A 268 -5.50 4.39 -53.21
CA ASN A 268 -6.06 4.10 -54.54
C ASN A 268 -5.69 5.13 -55.62
N SER A 269 -5.06 6.24 -55.23
CA SER A 269 -4.65 7.35 -56.10
C SER A 269 -3.16 7.67 -55.98
N SER A 270 -2.35 6.70 -55.54
CA SER A 270 -0.89 6.86 -55.45
C SER A 270 -0.31 7.34 -56.78
N THR A 271 0.35 8.49 -56.77
CA THR A 271 1.09 9.02 -57.93
C THR A 271 2.48 8.40 -58.07
N ASP A 272 2.90 7.62 -57.08
CA ASP A 272 4.16 6.90 -57.08
C ASP A 272 4.06 5.62 -57.91
N THR A 273 4.90 5.51 -58.94
CA THR A 273 4.92 4.37 -59.88
C THR A 273 5.33 3.06 -59.23
N ASN A 274 5.98 3.10 -58.08
CA ASN A 274 6.38 1.92 -57.32
C ASN A 274 5.30 1.44 -56.33
N GLY A 275 4.29 2.27 -56.07
CA GLY A 275 3.15 1.92 -55.22
C GLY A 275 2.12 1.08 -55.96
N ILE A 276 1.80 -0.09 -55.39
CA ILE A 276 0.74 -0.98 -55.90
C ILE A 276 -0.48 -0.85 -54.98
N PRO A 277 -1.60 -0.26 -55.45
CA PRO A 277 -2.80 -0.12 -54.65
C PRO A 277 -3.40 -1.47 -54.26
N VAL A 278 -3.66 -1.65 -52.97
CA VAL A 278 -4.32 -2.84 -52.41
C VAL A 278 -5.27 -2.43 -51.28
N ASN A 279 -6.16 -3.35 -50.87
CA ASN A 279 -7.00 -3.14 -49.70
C ASN A 279 -6.17 -3.05 -48.41
N SER A 280 -6.71 -2.36 -47.41
CA SER A 280 -6.07 -2.25 -46.08
C SER A 280 -5.86 -3.62 -45.42
N SER A 281 -6.71 -4.61 -45.67
CA SER A 281 -6.52 -5.98 -45.16
C SER A 281 -5.20 -6.57 -45.60
N VAL A 282 -4.83 -6.42 -46.88
CA VAL A 282 -3.56 -6.93 -47.42
C VAL A 282 -2.37 -6.32 -46.69
N VAL A 283 -2.37 -4.99 -46.47
CA VAL A 283 -1.30 -4.32 -45.71
C VAL A 283 -1.29 -4.74 -44.24
N THR A 284 -2.45 -5.05 -43.68
CA THR A 284 -2.58 -5.52 -42.30
C THR A 284 -1.96 -6.90 -42.14
N ASP A 285 -2.37 -7.85 -42.98
CA ASP A 285 -1.91 -9.25 -42.91
C ASP A 285 -0.39 -9.35 -43.12
N THR A 286 0.16 -8.57 -44.04
CA THR A 286 1.61 -8.53 -44.25
C THR A 286 2.34 -7.92 -43.03
N THR A 287 1.82 -6.83 -42.47
CA THR A 287 2.39 -6.21 -41.27
C THR A 287 2.36 -7.18 -40.08
N LEU A 288 1.25 -7.89 -39.88
CA LEU A 288 1.12 -8.91 -38.83
C LEU A 288 2.09 -10.07 -39.04
N GLY A 289 2.33 -10.47 -40.28
CA GLY A 289 3.36 -11.46 -40.60
C GLY A 289 4.77 -11.04 -40.17
N THR A 290 5.13 -9.77 -40.37
CA THR A 290 6.38 -9.22 -39.83
C THR A 290 6.38 -9.19 -38.30
N ILE A 291 5.25 -8.84 -37.67
CA ILE A 291 5.12 -8.87 -36.20
C ILE A 291 5.35 -10.28 -35.65
N VAL A 292 4.83 -11.31 -36.30
CA VAL A 292 5.10 -12.71 -35.92
C VAL A 292 6.60 -13.01 -36.00
N SER A 293 7.29 -12.59 -37.08
CA SER A 293 8.75 -12.73 -37.20
C SER A 293 9.51 -12.05 -36.05
N VAL A 294 9.10 -10.84 -35.65
CA VAL A 294 9.70 -10.13 -34.51
C VAL A 294 9.52 -10.94 -33.23
N LYS A 295 8.30 -11.42 -32.93
CA LYS A 295 8.01 -12.20 -31.72
C LYS A 295 8.74 -13.54 -31.70
N GLU A 296 8.89 -14.20 -32.84
CA GLU A 296 9.66 -15.45 -32.98
C GLU A 296 11.15 -15.28 -32.64
N SER A 297 11.67 -14.05 -32.61
CA SER A 297 13.03 -13.75 -32.14
C SER A 297 13.17 -13.82 -30.62
N GLY A 298 12.06 -13.96 -29.88
CA GLY A 298 12.06 -14.12 -28.42
C GLY A 298 12.28 -12.81 -27.65
N PHE A 299 12.02 -11.65 -28.26
CA PHE A 299 12.12 -10.36 -27.57
C PHE A 299 10.94 -10.15 -26.63
N ASN A 300 11.16 -9.41 -25.55
CA ASN A 300 10.06 -8.85 -24.78
C ASN A 300 9.52 -7.61 -25.55
N CYS A 301 8.25 -7.65 -25.96
CA CYS A 301 7.67 -6.67 -26.86
C CYS A 301 6.56 -5.85 -26.20
N TYR A 302 6.66 -4.53 -26.34
CA TYR A 302 5.70 -3.54 -25.87
C TYR A 302 5.16 -2.71 -27.05
N SER A 303 3.96 -2.17 -26.89
CA SER A 303 3.39 -1.21 -27.82
C SER A 303 2.70 -0.09 -27.04
N VAL A 304 3.13 1.16 -27.28
CA VAL A 304 2.48 2.37 -26.79
C VAL A 304 1.66 2.98 -27.93
N ALA A 305 0.38 2.63 -27.98
CA ALA A 305 -0.50 3.01 -29.06
C ALA A 305 -1.03 4.44 -28.91
N THR A 306 -0.82 5.28 -29.92
CA THR A 306 -1.20 6.71 -29.94
C THR A 306 -2.59 6.88 -30.54
N ALA A 307 -3.62 7.03 -29.71
CA ALA A 307 -5.03 7.14 -30.13
C ALA A 307 -5.39 6.22 -31.33
N PRO A 308 -5.14 4.90 -31.22
CA PRO A 308 -5.26 3.98 -32.34
C PRO A 308 -6.71 3.83 -32.83
N SER A 309 -6.89 3.57 -34.12
CA SER A 309 -8.17 3.07 -34.64
C SER A 309 -8.41 1.61 -34.19
N ALA A 310 -9.62 1.07 -34.35
CA ALA A 310 -9.89 -0.35 -34.04
C ALA A 310 -8.95 -1.32 -34.78
N ARG A 311 -8.57 -0.99 -36.02
CA ARG A 311 -7.54 -1.72 -36.78
C ARG A 311 -6.14 -1.55 -36.18
N GLY A 312 -5.83 -0.33 -35.72
CA GLY A 312 -4.58 -0.03 -35.04
C GLY A 312 -4.44 -0.77 -33.70
N GLU A 313 -5.53 -0.90 -32.92
CA GLU A 313 -5.54 -1.70 -31.69
C GLU A 313 -5.25 -3.18 -32.00
N TYR A 314 -5.87 -3.73 -33.05
CA TYR A 314 -5.61 -5.10 -33.49
C TYR A 314 -4.13 -5.33 -33.84
N ILE A 315 -3.51 -4.41 -34.58
CA ILE A 315 -2.08 -4.47 -34.90
C ILE A 315 -1.23 -4.32 -33.64
N GLY A 316 -1.45 -3.26 -32.85
CA GLY A 316 -0.65 -2.92 -31.67
C GLY A 316 -0.66 -4.00 -30.59
N ARG A 317 -1.83 -4.57 -30.29
CA ARG A 317 -1.93 -5.70 -29.34
C ARG A 317 -1.14 -6.92 -29.80
N ASN A 318 -1.14 -7.18 -31.11
CA ASN A 318 -0.40 -8.32 -31.66
C ASN A 318 1.12 -8.13 -31.68
N ILE A 319 1.63 -6.88 -31.54
CA ILE A 319 3.06 -6.60 -31.33
C ILE A 319 3.53 -7.14 -29.98
N THR A 320 2.67 -7.04 -28.96
CA THR A 320 3.06 -7.30 -27.57
C THR A 320 3.35 -8.77 -27.29
N SER A 321 4.31 -9.03 -26.40
CA SER A 321 4.63 -10.36 -25.89
C SER A 321 3.62 -10.84 -24.85
N LYS A 322 3.06 -9.91 -24.07
CA LYS A 322 2.00 -10.14 -23.08
C LYS A 322 0.89 -9.09 -23.20
N PRO A 323 -0.39 -9.40 -22.90
CA PRO A 323 -1.50 -8.45 -23.00
C PRO A 323 -1.30 -7.13 -22.23
N GLU A 324 -0.64 -7.19 -21.07
CA GLU A 324 -0.30 -6.06 -20.20
C GLU A 324 0.77 -5.12 -20.79
N ASN A 325 1.55 -5.57 -21.78
CA ASN A 325 2.56 -4.75 -22.45
C ASN A 325 1.96 -3.81 -23.51
N TYR A 326 0.62 -3.82 -23.67
CA TYR A 326 -0.12 -2.91 -24.54
C TYR A 326 -0.59 -1.69 -23.75
N LEU A 327 0.06 -0.56 -23.98
CA LEU A 327 -0.25 0.72 -23.35
C LEU A 327 -0.85 1.68 -24.38
N THR A 328 -1.54 2.71 -23.91
CA THR A 328 -2.13 3.74 -24.78
C THR A 328 -1.80 5.15 -24.31
N THR A 329 -1.72 6.07 -25.25
CA THR A 329 -1.59 7.51 -24.98
C THR A 329 -2.51 8.29 -25.92
N ASP A 330 -2.80 9.54 -25.56
CA ASP A 330 -3.58 10.46 -26.40
C ASP A 330 -2.90 10.77 -27.74
N GLU A 331 -3.66 11.35 -28.67
CA GLU A 331 -3.24 11.64 -30.05
C GLU A 331 -1.99 12.54 -30.18
N ASN A 332 -1.73 13.37 -29.17
CA ASN A 332 -0.61 14.30 -29.10
C ASN A 332 0.56 13.77 -28.27
N LEU A 333 0.53 12.51 -27.82
CA LEU A 333 1.57 11.87 -26.99
C LEU A 333 1.79 12.52 -25.62
N SER A 334 0.83 13.29 -25.09
CA SER A 334 0.99 13.95 -23.80
C SER A 334 1.20 12.96 -22.64
N GLY A 335 0.60 11.77 -22.73
CA GLY A 335 0.77 10.67 -21.77
C GLY A 335 1.97 9.74 -22.04
N LEU A 336 2.80 10.00 -23.05
CA LEU A 336 3.90 9.09 -23.42
C LEU A 336 4.91 8.89 -22.28
N GLY A 337 5.25 9.96 -21.55
CA GLY A 337 6.17 9.87 -20.41
C GLY A 337 5.68 8.89 -19.34
N SER A 338 4.39 8.93 -19.00
CA SER A 338 3.78 8.01 -18.04
C SER A 338 3.81 6.56 -18.54
N ALA A 339 3.46 6.33 -19.81
CA ALA A 339 3.51 4.99 -20.40
C ALA A 339 4.95 4.42 -20.40
N LEU A 340 5.95 5.25 -20.73
CA LEU A 340 7.35 4.84 -20.69
C LEU A 340 7.86 4.62 -19.25
N THR A 341 7.36 5.39 -18.28
CA THR A 341 7.66 5.20 -16.85
C THR A 341 7.15 3.84 -16.36
N GLU A 342 5.95 3.43 -16.78
CA GLU A 342 5.41 2.10 -16.46
C GLU A 342 6.30 0.98 -17.01
N ILE A 343 6.81 1.11 -18.24
CA ILE A 343 7.75 0.16 -18.82
C ILE A 343 9.09 0.18 -18.06
N ALA A 344 9.63 1.37 -17.75
CA ALA A 344 10.87 1.53 -17.00
C ALA A 344 10.82 0.82 -15.65
N ASN A 345 9.73 1.00 -14.90
CA ASN A 345 9.52 0.35 -13.61
C ASN A 345 9.58 -1.18 -13.71
N GLN A 346 9.06 -1.76 -14.78
CA GLN A 346 9.04 -3.22 -14.97
C GLN A 346 10.41 -3.81 -15.33
N ILE A 347 11.27 -3.05 -16.00
CA ILE A 347 12.54 -3.56 -16.53
C ILE A 347 13.75 -3.23 -15.65
N ASP A 348 13.66 -2.16 -14.85
CA ASP A 348 14.79 -1.62 -14.10
C ASP A 348 14.70 -1.89 -12.60
N LYS A 349 13.49 -1.91 -12.05
CA LYS A 349 13.27 -1.93 -10.59
C LYS A 349 13.01 -3.34 -10.07
N THR A 350 13.62 -3.68 -8.93
CA THR A 350 13.32 -4.94 -8.23
C THR A 350 11.97 -4.93 -7.51
N ILE A 351 11.43 -3.75 -7.24
CA ILE A 351 10.05 -3.57 -6.77
C ILE A 351 9.34 -2.75 -7.85
N SER A 352 8.55 -3.39 -8.69
CA SER A 352 7.95 -2.79 -9.89
C SER A 352 6.45 -2.53 -9.74
N ASN A 353 5.78 -3.25 -8.84
CA ASN A 353 4.38 -3.04 -8.47
C ASN A 353 4.11 -3.63 -7.08
N GLY A 354 4.83 -3.11 -6.10
CA GLY A 354 4.86 -3.69 -4.76
C GLY A 354 3.62 -3.37 -3.92
N THR A 355 3.27 -4.32 -3.05
CA THR A 355 2.17 -4.19 -2.08
C THR A 355 2.65 -4.52 -0.68
N ILE A 356 2.44 -3.60 0.27
CA ILE A 356 2.60 -3.87 1.71
C ILE A 356 1.23 -4.20 2.29
N THR A 357 1.16 -5.26 3.11
CA THR A 357 -0.01 -5.58 3.94
C THR A 357 0.40 -5.59 5.40
N ASP A 358 -0.24 -4.75 6.21
CA ASP A 358 0.14 -4.49 7.59
C ASP A 358 -1.05 -4.55 8.57
N PRO A 359 -1.44 -5.76 9.03
CA PRO A 359 -2.49 -5.93 10.02
C PRO A 359 -2.04 -5.49 11.41
N MET A 360 -2.88 -4.79 12.17
CA MET A 360 -2.60 -4.48 13.57
C MET A 360 -2.50 -5.75 14.43
N GLY A 361 -1.74 -5.66 15.52
CA GLY A 361 -1.56 -6.75 16.47
C GLY A 361 -2.78 -6.96 17.36
N GLU A 362 -2.80 -8.08 18.08
CA GLU A 362 -3.86 -8.34 19.06
C GLU A 362 -3.82 -7.28 20.17
N ASN A 363 -4.98 -6.69 20.50
CA ASN A 363 -5.12 -5.58 21.44
C ASN A 363 -4.34 -4.30 21.05
N ILE A 364 -3.98 -4.13 19.79
CA ILE A 364 -3.43 -2.88 19.26
C ILE A 364 -4.51 -2.12 18.50
N LEU A 365 -4.60 -0.82 18.76
CA LEU A 365 -5.60 0.09 18.22
C LEU A 365 -4.91 1.06 17.25
N LEU A 366 -5.24 0.93 15.96
CA LEU A 366 -4.80 1.90 14.95
C LEU A 366 -5.50 3.24 15.18
N GLN A 367 -4.74 4.32 15.27
CA GLN A 367 -5.30 5.66 15.34
C GLN A 367 -5.86 6.04 13.96
N GLY A 368 -7.10 6.53 13.94
CA GLY A 368 -7.82 6.84 12.69
C GLY A 368 -8.52 5.65 12.02
N ALA A 369 -8.56 4.46 12.65
CA ALA A 369 -9.23 3.29 12.09
C ALA A 369 -10.68 3.58 11.65
N GLY A 370 -11.06 3.11 10.46
CA GLY A 370 -12.35 3.38 9.81
C GLY A 370 -12.46 4.75 9.13
N ASN A 371 -11.54 5.67 9.39
CA ASN A 371 -11.42 6.99 8.73
C ASN A 371 -9.95 7.31 8.44
N PHE A 372 -9.20 6.32 7.95
CA PHE A 372 -7.75 6.41 7.80
C PHE A 372 -7.39 7.11 6.47
N ASP A 373 -7.23 8.43 6.52
CA ASP A 373 -6.81 9.25 5.38
C ASP A 373 -5.37 9.79 5.57
N SER A 374 -4.90 10.62 4.62
CA SER A 374 -3.54 11.19 4.64
C SER A 374 -3.23 12.09 5.85
N SER A 375 -4.21 12.41 6.70
CA SER A 375 -3.97 13.09 7.98
C SER A 375 -3.56 12.14 9.11
N GLN A 376 -3.80 10.82 8.95
CA GLN A 376 -3.56 9.79 9.96
C GLN A 376 -2.20 9.09 9.81
N TYR A 377 -1.48 9.39 8.72
CA TYR A 377 -0.16 8.82 8.46
C TYR A 377 0.75 9.83 7.76
N LYS A 378 2.05 9.53 7.77
CA LYS A 378 3.08 10.25 7.01
C LYS A 378 3.75 9.30 6.03
N LEU A 379 3.46 9.47 4.74
CA LEU A 379 4.16 8.81 3.65
C LEU A 379 5.23 9.74 3.06
N SER A 380 6.41 9.23 2.76
CA SER A 380 7.49 10.03 2.14
C SER A 380 8.32 9.16 1.21
N GLY A 381 8.57 9.67 0.00
CA GLY A 381 9.49 9.10 -0.99
C GLY A 381 10.86 9.80 -0.89
N TRP A 382 11.91 9.03 -1.15
CA TRP A 382 13.28 9.54 -1.09
C TRP A 382 14.15 8.93 -2.18
N ARG A 383 15.08 9.73 -2.69
CA ARG A 383 16.09 9.31 -3.66
C ARG A 383 17.47 9.75 -3.18
N LYS A 384 18.51 8.94 -3.37
CA LYS A 384 19.89 9.39 -3.11
C LYS A 384 20.36 10.33 -4.22
N ASN A 385 21.04 11.40 -3.83
CA ASN A 385 21.79 12.23 -4.77
C ASN A 385 23.13 11.57 -5.14
N ARG A 386 23.90 12.22 -6.02
CA ARG A 386 25.22 11.70 -6.48
C ARG A 386 26.27 11.59 -5.37
N GLN A 387 26.04 12.21 -4.21
CA GLN A 387 26.89 12.12 -3.02
C GLN A 387 26.46 10.96 -2.10
N GLY A 388 25.39 10.24 -2.44
CA GLY A 388 24.83 9.15 -1.64
C GLY A 388 23.91 9.62 -0.50
N GLU A 389 23.52 10.89 -0.47
CA GLU A 389 22.66 11.46 0.56
C GLU A 389 21.19 11.37 0.16
N TRP A 390 20.32 11.00 1.10
CA TRP A 390 18.87 10.91 0.88
C TRP A 390 18.22 12.29 0.79
N GLU A 391 17.56 12.57 -0.33
CA GLU A 391 16.74 13.76 -0.56
C GLU A 391 15.27 13.37 -0.74
N LYS A 392 14.35 14.28 -0.41
CA LYS A 392 12.91 14.05 -0.61
C LYS A 392 12.60 14.01 -2.10
N ALA A 393 11.89 12.97 -2.54
CA ALA A 393 11.49 12.76 -3.92
C ALA A 393 9.99 12.40 -3.93
N ASP A 394 9.15 13.41 -4.18
CA ASP A 394 7.70 13.26 -4.13
C ASP A 394 7.16 12.46 -5.32
N ASP A 395 7.86 12.50 -6.45
CA ASP A 395 7.55 11.75 -7.68
C ASP A 395 7.52 10.23 -7.49
N ILE A 396 8.29 9.70 -6.53
CA ILE A 396 8.27 8.27 -6.16
C ILE A 396 6.88 7.84 -5.65
N LEU A 397 6.07 8.78 -5.15
CA LEU A 397 4.77 8.51 -4.55
C LEU A 397 3.59 8.72 -5.51
N ASP A 398 3.82 9.17 -6.75
CA ASP A 398 2.76 9.63 -7.66
C ASP A 398 1.60 8.63 -7.83
N ASN A 399 1.90 7.32 -7.79
CA ASN A 399 0.91 6.25 -7.93
C ASN A 399 0.64 5.46 -6.64
N VAL A 400 1.36 5.76 -5.55
CA VAL A 400 1.29 4.97 -4.31
C VAL A 400 0.00 5.29 -3.56
N THR A 401 -0.77 4.25 -3.23
CA THR A 401 -2.03 4.40 -2.49
C THR A 401 -1.94 3.73 -1.13
N VAL A 402 -2.39 4.41 -0.08
CA VAL A 402 -2.51 3.87 1.27
C VAL A 402 -3.99 3.75 1.61
N THR A 403 -4.42 2.55 1.97
CA THR A 403 -5.79 2.27 2.38
C THR A 403 -5.80 1.52 3.72
N GLU A 404 -6.96 1.53 4.38
CA GLU A 404 -7.17 0.77 5.61
C GLU A 404 -8.52 0.07 5.55
N THR A 405 -8.55 -1.19 5.97
CA THR A 405 -9.81 -1.92 6.19
C THR A 405 -9.63 -2.91 7.34
N ASN A 406 -10.51 -2.83 8.34
CA ASN A 406 -10.51 -3.73 9.51
C ASN A 406 -9.18 -3.76 10.28
N GLN A 407 -8.57 -2.59 10.48
CA GLN A 407 -7.25 -2.39 11.09
C GLN A 407 -6.10 -3.05 10.31
N ILE A 408 -6.26 -3.17 8.99
CA ILE A 408 -5.21 -3.64 8.08
C ILE A 408 -4.87 -2.47 7.17
N ILE A 409 -3.64 -1.97 7.27
CA ILE A 409 -3.11 -0.97 6.34
C ILE A 409 -2.58 -1.69 5.11
N THR A 410 -2.98 -1.24 3.93
CA THR A 410 -2.44 -1.71 2.65
C THR A 410 -1.79 -0.54 1.91
N VAL A 411 -0.55 -0.72 1.45
CA VAL A 411 0.15 0.23 0.58
C VAL A 411 0.36 -0.43 -0.77
N GLU A 412 -0.17 0.14 -1.85
CA GLU A 412 -0.15 -0.47 -3.18
C GLU A 412 0.59 0.40 -4.20
N ASN A 413 0.91 -0.19 -5.35
CA ASN A 413 1.57 0.45 -6.50
C ASN A 413 2.94 1.04 -6.17
N ILE A 414 3.70 0.36 -5.30
CA ILE A 414 5.06 0.78 -4.95
C ILE A 414 6.00 0.44 -6.11
N ALA A 415 6.74 1.42 -6.62
CA ALA A 415 7.79 1.20 -7.60
C ALA A 415 9.11 1.80 -7.07
N LEU A 416 10.10 0.96 -6.77
CA LEU A 416 11.38 1.37 -6.19
C LEU A 416 12.57 0.69 -6.87
N GLY A 417 13.45 1.50 -7.44
CA GLY A 417 14.74 1.09 -8.01
C GLY A 417 15.88 1.21 -7.01
N GLU A 418 17.12 1.12 -7.51
CA GLU A 418 18.30 1.46 -6.73
C GLU A 418 18.20 2.91 -6.24
N ASN A 419 18.77 3.19 -5.06
CA ASN A 419 18.79 4.53 -4.48
C ASN A 419 17.42 5.14 -4.19
N GLU A 420 16.33 4.37 -4.26
CA GLU A 420 14.97 4.81 -3.96
C GLU A 420 14.40 4.12 -2.72
N ARG A 421 13.66 4.88 -1.92
CA ARG A 421 12.93 4.31 -0.78
C ARG A 421 11.62 5.02 -0.50
N ILE A 422 10.69 4.30 0.13
CA ILE A 422 9.55 4.91 0.82
C ILE A 422 9.65 4.70 2.33
N THR A 423 9.03 5.61 3.06
CA THR A 423 8.77 5.48 4.50
C THR A 423 7.31 5.79 4.79
N LEU A 424 6.62 4.90 5.50
CA LEU A 424 5.27 5.11 6.03
C LEU A 424 5.32 5.10 7.56
N THR A 425 4.89 6.18 8.20
CA THR A 425 4.69 6.26 9.65
C THR A 425 3.22 6.43 9.98
N TYR A 426 2.68 5.63 10.89
CA TYR A 426 1.32 5.75 11.44
C TYR A 426 1.34 5.52 12.95
N GLN A 427 0.22 5.80 13.61
CA GLN A 427 0.14 5.77 15.07
C GLN A 427 -0.73 4.65 15.62
N VAL A 428 -0.30 4.06 16.72
CA VAL A 428 -1.05 3.01 17.44
C VAL A 428 -1.10 3.28 18.95
N ARG A 429 -2.09 2.69 19.60
CA ARG A 429 -2.21 2.60 21.06
C ARG A 429 -2.48 1.15 21.47
N ILE A 430 -2.15 0.79 22.70
CA ILE A 430 -2.55 -0.50 23.28
C ILE A 430 -3.97 -0.35 23.82
N ASN A 431 -4.82 -1.37 23.65
CA ASN A 431 -6.14 -1.46 24.28
C ASN A 431 -6.00 -1.80 25.77
N THR A 432 -5.70 -0.80 26.60
CA THR A 432 -5.55 -0.93 28.06
C THR A 432 -6.88 -1.17 28.77
N GLU A 433 -8.01 -0.86 28.12
CA GLU A 433 -9.35 -1.07 28.67
C GLU A 433 -9.89 -2.49 28.54
N SER A 434 -9.25 -3.31 27.69
CA SER A 434 -9.58 -4.72 27.52
C SER A 434 -9.44 -5.51 28.83
N SER A 435 -10.37 -6.43 29.10
CA SER A 435 -10.24 -7.39 30.22
C SER A 435 -9.04 -8.33 30.06
N ASP A 436 -8.51 -8.45 28.85
CA ASP A 436 -7.36 -9.29 28.53
C ASP A 436 -6.03 -8.53 28.60
N PHE A 437 -6.06 -7.23 28.84
CA PHE A 437 -4.84 -6.44 29.08
C PHE A 437 -4.07 -7.00 30.27
N LYS A 438 -2.75 -7.19 30.10
CA LYS A 438 -1.87 -7.86 31.07
C LYS A 438 -0.90 -6.91 31.76
N GLY A 439 -0.68 -5.71 31.23
CA GLY A 439 0.23 -4.73 31.82
C GLY A 439 1.69 -5.18 31.82
N GLU A 440 2.64 -4.24 31.71
CA GLU A 440 4.09 -4.50 31.81
C GLU A 440 4.61 -5.67 30.95
N THR A 441 3.89 -6.01 29.89
CA THR A 441 4.11 -7.15 29.00
C THR A 441 4.16 -6.68 27.56
N TRP A 442 5.02 -7.30 26.76
CA TRP A 442 5.24 -6.98 25.36
C TRP A 442 4.09 -7.48 24.48
N TYR A 443 3.48 -6.55 23.74
CA TYR A 443 2.50 -6.79 22.69
C TYR A 443 3.14 -6.48 21.34
N LEU A 444 3.06 -7.42 20.40
CA LEU A 444 3.44 -7.15 19.01
C LEU A 444 2.56 -6.02 18.46
N CYS A 445 3.17 -4.99 17.85
CA CYS A 445 2.43 -3.86 17.27
C CYS A 445 1.48 -4.32 16.14
N ASN A 446 1.84 -5.41 15.46
CA ASN A 446 1.20 -5.88 14.24
C ASN A 446 1.05 -7.39 14.23
N GLY A 447 0.17 -7.88 13.35
CA GLY A 447 0.21 -9.26 12.89
C GLY A 447 1.36 -9.47 11.88
N ARG A 448 1.24 -10.49 11.03
CA ARG A 448 2.20 -10.72 9.96
C ARG A 448 2.14 -9.58 8.94
N THR A 449 3.18 -8.76 8.92
CA THR A 449 3.34 -7.65 7.96
C THR A 449 4.23 -8.10 6.81
N THR A 450 3.78 -7.91 5.57
CA THR A 450 4.50 -8.39 4.36
C THR A 450 4.65 -7.32 3.30
N LEU A 451 5.65 -7.48 2.43
CA LEU A 451 5.79 -6.84 1.12
C LEU A 451 5.75 -7.93 0.04
N THR A 452 4.92 -7.76 -0.99
CA THR A 452 5.10 -8.45 -2.28
C THR A 452 5.78 -7.47 -3.23
N PRO A 453 6.96 -7.78 -3.82
CA PRO A 453 7.66 -6.85 -4.71
C PRO A 453 6.93 -6.57 -6.05
N ASP A 454 6.17 -7.55 -6.53
CA ASP A 454 5.37 -7.52 -7.74
C ASP A 454 4.19 -8.53 -7.62
N ASN A 455 3.48 -8.82 -8.71
CA ASN A 455 2.31 -9.72 -8.70
C ASN A 455 2.66 -11.23 -8.74
N GLU A 456 3.91 -11.60 -9.00
CA GLU A 456 4.37 -12.98 -9.19
C GLU A 456 5.36 -13.44 -8.10
N SER A 457 5.97 -12.50 -7.39
CA SER A 457 7.01 -12.71 -6.39
C SER A 457 6.48 -13.27 -5.06
N GLU A 458 7.38 -13.90 -4.29
CA GLU A 458 7.07 -14.37 -2.94
C GLU A 458 6.94 -13.21 -1.94
N LEU A 459 6.21 -13.48 -0.85
CA LEU A 459 6.03 -12.53 0.25
C LEU A 459 7.31 -12.39 1.07
N LEU A 460 7.74 -11.15 1.28
CA LEU A 460 8.85 -10.78 2.16
C LEU A 460 8.30 -10.26 3.49
N ASP A 461 8.80 -10.78 4.61
CA ASP A 461 8.28 -10.46 5.95
C ASP A 461 8.97 -9.24 6.58
N PHE A 462 8.22 -8.34 7.22
CA PHE A 462 8.82 -7.36 8.12
C PHE A 462 9.01 -7.96 9.52
N LEU A 463 10.05 -7.50 10.23
CA LEU A 463 10.16 -7.79 11.67
C LEU A 463 9.20 -6.90 12.45
N ILE A 464 8.38 -7.55 13.26
CA ILE A 464 7.35 -6.88 14.06
C ILE A 464 7.93 -6.43 15.41
N PRO A 465 7.97 -5.12 15.70
CA PRO A 465 8.37 -4.63 17.02
C PRO A 465 7.26 -4.85 18.05
N SER A 466 7.61 -4.71 19.34
CA SER A 466 6.65 -4.79 20.45
C SER A 466 6.60 -3.51 21.26
N ILE A 467 5.46 -3.28 21.90
CA ILE A 467 5.22 -2.19 22.85
C ILE A 467 4.60 -2.73 24.14
N LYS A 468 4.67 -1.97 25.22
CA LYS A 468 3.99 -2.29 26.48
C LYS A 468 3.42 -1.05 27.14
N ALA A 469 2.51 -1.25 28.09
CA ALA A 469 1.92 -0.17 28.88
C ALA A 469 2.04 -0.44 30.38
N PRO A 470 2.25 0.60 31.20
CA PRO A 470 2.40 0.48 32.64
C PRO A 470 1.07 0.23 33.37
N VAL A 471 1.21 -0.35 34.56
CA VAL A 471 0.11 -0.54 35.53
C VAL A 471 0.34 0.30 36.78
N VAL A 472 -0.71 0.44 37.58
CA VAL A 472 -0.64 1.02 38.93
C VAL A 472 -0.91 -0.04 39.98
N GLU A 473 -0.35 0.16 41.18
CA GLU A 473 -0.66 -0.62 42.36
C GLU A 473 -1.34 0.29 43.37
N LEU A 474 -2.43 -0.16 43.99
CA LEU A 474 -3.19 0.64 44.96
C LEU A 474 -2.97 0.11 46.37
N ASP A 475 -2.54 0.96 47.29
CA ASP A 475 -2.40 0.64 48.72
C ASP A 475 -3.69 0.98 49.45
N ILE A 476 -4.35 0.00 50.05
CA ILE A 476 -5.62 0.17 50.75
C ILE A 476 -5.45 -0.20 52.22
N THR A 477 -5.74 0.73 53.11
CA THR A 477 -5.71 0.54 54.56
C THR A 477 -7.07 0.81 55.18
N LYS A 478 -7.49 -0.01 56.16
CA LYS A 478 -8.70 0.20 56.94
C LYS A 478 -8.39 0.71 58.34
N LYS A 479 -9.05 1.80 58.73
CA LYS A 479 -9.00 2.40 60.06
C LYS A 479 -10.38 2.34 60.74
N TRP A 480 -10.31 2.34 62.06
CA TRP A 480 -11.44 2.27 62.95
C TRP A 480 -11.33 3.37 64.02
N LEU A 481 -12.39 4.17 64.20
CA LEU A 481 -12.45 5.26 65.15
C LEU A 481 -13.61 5.05 66.13
N ASN A 482 -13.39 5.40 67.40
CA ASN A 482 -14.39 5.34 68.48
C ASN A 482 -15.01 3.94 68.69
N VAL A 483 -14.27 2.88 68.39
CA VAL A 483 -14.74 1.50 68.53
C VAL A 483 -13.85 0.70 69.48
N GLU A 484 -14.47 -0.12 70.31
CA GLU A 484 -13.78 -1.08 71.16
C GLU A 484 -13.21 -2.23 70.32
N VAL A 485 -12.04 -2.76 70.69
CA VAL A 485 -11.35 -3.80 69.91
C VAL A 485 -12.19 -5.07 69.70
N ALA A 486 -13.09 -5.35 70.65
CA ALA A 486 -14.02 -6.48 70.61
C ALA A 486 -15.15 -6.31 69.57
N ASP A 487 -15.48 -5.06 69.22
CA ASP A 487 -16.57 -4.73 68.29
C ASP A 487 -16.06 -4.59 66.84
N ILE A 488 -14.74 -4.61 66.63
CA ILE A 488 -14.15 -4.56 65.28
C ILE A 488 -14.40 -5.90 64.57
N PRO A 489 -15.08 -5.91 63.40
CA PRO A 489 -15.40 -7.14 62.68
C PRO A 489 -14.15 -7.92 62.26
N GLY A 490 -14.35 -9.16 61.77
CA GLY A 490 -13.25 -9.98 61.25
C GLY A 490 -12.76 -9.54 59.87
N SER A 491 -13.64 -8.91 59.08
CA SER A 491 -13.34 -8.41 57.74
C SER A 491 -14.35 -7.33 57.35
N ILE A 492 -14.00 -6.57 56.30
CA ILE A 492 -14.93 -5.70 55.58
C ILE A 492 -14.85 -6.02 54.09
N THR A 493 -15.90 -5.65 53.37
CA THR A 493 -15.97 -5.78 51.92
C THR A 493 -15.99 -4.40 51.26
N PHE A 494 -15.44 -4.31 50.05
CA PHE A 494 -15.43 -3.06 49.29
C PHE A 494 -15.42 -3.32 47.79
N LEU A 495 -15.84 -2.32 47.01
CA LEU A 495 -15.77 -2.28 45.56
C LEU A 495 -14.70 -1.26 45.16
N LEU A 496 -13.99 -1.58 44.08
CA LEU A 496 -13.06 -0.65 43.43
C LEU A 496 -13.73 -0.08 42.18
N GLY A 497 -13.82 1.25 42.12
CA GLY A 497 -14.29 2.01 40.97
C GLY A 497 -13.15 2.45 40.08
N ARG A 498 -13.42 2.54 38.77
CA ARG A 498 -12.55 3.08 37.73
C ARG A 498 -13.34 4.07 36.87
N ASP A 499 -12.90 5.32 36.86
CA ASP A 499 -13.43 6.40 36.05
C ASP A 499 -12.48 6.75 34.88
N THR A 500 -12.87 7.66 33.99
CA THR A 500 -12.08 8.04 32.79
C THR A 500 -11.95 6.93 31.76
N VAL A 501 -12.97 6.07 31.61
CA VAL A 501 -13.03 5.08 30.52
C VAL A 501 -13.36 5.75 29.18
N SER A 502 -12.68 5.34 28.10
CA SER A 502 -12.99 5.81 26.74
C SER A 502 -14.11 4.99 26.09
N GLN A 503 -14.34 3.76 26.55
CA GLN A 503 -15.44 2.91 26.10
C GLN A 503 -16.39 2.57 27.25
N SER A 504 -17.69 2.75 27.04
CA SER A 504 -18.71 2.45 28.06
C SER A 504 -18.88 0.96 28.35
N SER A 505 -18.38 0.09 27.46
CA SER A 505 -18.33 -1.36 27.68
C SER A 505 -17.19 -1.80 28.60
N SER A 506 -16.23 -0.93 28.87
CA SER A 506 -15.10 -1.20 29.76
C SER A 506 -15.58 -1.30 31.20
N TRP A 507 -14.97 -2.18 32.00
CA TRP A 507 -15.37 -2.33 33.40
C TRP A 507 -15.15 -1.01 34.17
N GLN A 508 -16.08 -0.66 35.04
CA GLN A 508 -16.01 0.56 35.86
C GLN A 508 -16.09 0.26 37.35
N ILE A 509 -16.60 -0.91 37.73
CA ILE A 509 -16.72 -1.34 39.12
C ILE A 509 -16.27 -2.80 39.17
N SER A 510 -15.45 -3.14 40.17
CA SER A 510 -14.99 -4.51 40.39
C SER A 510 -16.06 -5.41 41.00
N ASP A 511 -15.82 -6.71 41.01
CA ASP A 511 -16.46 -7.60 41.96
C ASP A 511 -15.97 -7.25 43.40
N GLU A 512 -16.66 -7.76 44.41
CA GLU A 512 -16.39 -7.45 45.81
C GLU A 512 -15.02 -7.97 46.27
N LEU A 513 -14.21 -7.09 46.86
CA LEU A 513 -12.94 -7.42 47.51
C LEU A 513 -13.10 -7.41 49.03
N THR A 514 -12.14 -8.02 49.73
CA THR A 514 -12.17 -8.15 51.20
C THR A 514 -10.86 -7.65 51.81
N LEU A 515 -10.96 -6.92 52.92
CA LEU A 515 -9.86 -6.70 53.86
C LEU A 515 -10.16 -7.45 55.15
N SER A 516 -9.19 -8.22 55.65
CA SER A 516 -9.34 -9.01 56.87
C SER A 516 -8.51 -8.44 58.04
N LYS A 517 -9.00 -8.67 59.25
CA LYS A 517 -8.28 -8.36 60.50
C LYS A 517 -6.99 -9.19 60.63
N GLU A 518 -7.00 -10.43 60.12
CA GLU A 518 -5.84 -11.33 60.14
C GLU A 518 -4.69 -10.79 59.30
N GLU A 519 -5.00 -10.13 58.18
CA GLU A 519 -4.03 -9.47 57.29
C GLU A 519 -3.75 -8.02 57.72
N GLY A 520 -4.16 -7.63 58.92
CA GLY A 520 -3.89 -6.30 59.46
C GLY A 520 -4.67 -5.18 58.78
N TYR A 521 -5.79 -5.51 58.11
CA TYR A 521 -6.66 -4.51 57.48
C TYR A 521 -5.97 -3.68 56.39
N HIS A 522 -5.00 -4.28 55.71
CA HIS A 522 -4.19 -3.63 54.68
C HIS A 522 -3.96 -4.56 53.49
N ALA A 523 -4.03 -4.04 52.27
CA ALA A 523 -3.69 -4.78 51.06
C ALA A 523 -3.10 -3.86 49.97
N VAL A 524 -2.18 -4.40 49.18
CA VAL A 524 -1.72 -3.78 47.92
C VAL A 524 -2.40 -4.49 46.76
N ILE A 525 -3.29 -3.79 46.07
CA ILE A 525 -4.10 -4.30 44.97
C ILE A 525 -3.37 -4.05 43.65
N LYS A 526 -3.06 -5.14 42.94
CA LYS A 526 -2.45 -5.13 41.60
C LYS A 526 -3.40 -5.59 40.50
N GLU A 527 -4.41 -6.35 40.91
CA GLU A 527 -5.44 -6.94 40.05
C GLU A 527 -6.78 -6.92 40.79
N VAL A 528 -7.86 -6.78 40.04
CA VAL A 528 -9.23 -6.85 40.54
C VAL A 528 -10.03 -7.96 39.85
N PRO A 529 -10.92 -8.64 40.58
CA PRO A 529 -11.88 -9.56 39.97
C PRO A 529 -12.97 -8.77 39.23
N ILE A 530 -13.20 -9.08 37.96
CA ILE A 530 -14.30 -8.58 37.13
C ILE A 530 -15.03 -9.79 36.54
N ASN A 531 -16.28 -10.02 36.93
CA ASN A 531 -17.05 -11.20 36.51
C ASN A 531 -16.28 -12.52 36.69
N GLY A 532 -15.48 -12.63 37.76
CA GLY A 532 -14.64 -13.79 38.06
C GLY A 532 -13.30 -13.88 37.31
N GLN A 533 -12.98 -12.95 36.40
CA GLN A 533 -11.66 -12.82 35.75
C GLN A 533 -10.79 -11.82 36.51
N LYS A 534 -9.49 -12.14 36.71
CA LYS A 534 -8.54 -11.17 37.26
C LYS A 534 -8.05 -10.24 36.15
N VAL A 535 -8.19 -8.94 36.38
CA VAL A 535 -7.78 -7.87 35.46
C VAL A 535 -6.81 -6.94 36.18
N VAL A 536 -5.72 -6.55 35.52
CA VAL A 536 -4.76 -5.59 36.08
C VAL A 536 -5.34 -4.17 36.12
N LEU A 537 -4.62 -3.25 36.76
CA LEU A 537 -4.99 -1.84 36.84
C LEU A 537 -4.09 -1.00 35.92
N PRO A 538 -4.49 -0.68 34.68
CA PRO A 538 -3.67 0.14 33.79
C PRO A 538 -3.48 1.55 34.35
N LYS A 539 -2.38 2.21 33.97
CA LYS A 539 -2.18 3.62 34.31
C LYS A 539 -3.15 4.54 33.55
N TYR A 540 -3.37 4.27 32.27
CA TYR A 540 -4.13 5.14 31.37
C TYR A 540 -5.08 4.38 30.46
N ASN A 541 -6.09 5.09 29.96
CA ASN A 541 -7.16 4.61 29.10
C ASN A 541 -6.73 4.53 27.61
N ASN A 542 -7.62 4.09 26.71
CA ASN A 542 -7.25 3.94 25.29
C ASN A 542 -6.97 5.27 24.55
N ASN A 543 -7.17 6.41 25.20
CA ASN A 543 -6.82 7.74 24.70
C ASN A 543 -5.54 8.31 25.34
N GLY A 544 -4.91 7.59 26.28
CA GLY A 544 -3.72 8.03 27.00
C GLY A 544 -4.00 8.85 28.26
N GLU A 545 -5.26 9.05 28.64
CA GLU A 545 -5.65 9.77 29.86
C GLU A 545 -5.52 8.86 31.08
N ASP A 546 -5.00 9.39 32.19
CA ASP A 546 -4.86 8.60 33.41
C ASP A 546 -6.22 8.13 33.94
N PHE A 547 -6.29 6.85 34.36
CA PHE A 547 -7.43 6.34 35.08
C PHE A 547 -7.51 6.96 36.47
N SER A 548 -8.73 7.27 36.91
CA SER A 548 -9.00 7.64 38.30
C SER A 548 -9.64 6.44 39.01
N TYR A 549 -9.00 5.97 40.09
CA TYR A 549 -9.51 4.86 40.88
C TYR A 549 -10.18 5.36 42.16
N SER A 550 -11.26 4.69 42.56
CA SER A 550 -12.03 5.01 43.77
C SER A 550 -12.38 3.75 44.55
N ILE A 551 -12.69 3.90 45.84
CA ILE A 551 -13.04 2.80 46.73
C ILE A 551 -14.37 3.10 47.40
N GLN A 552 -15.25 2.10 47.43
CA GLN A 552 -16.53 2.15 48.15
C GLN A 552 -16.65 0.95 49.07
N GLU A 553 -16.66 1.18 50.39
CA GLU A 553 -16.97 0.12 51.36
C GLU A 553 -18.43 -0.34 51.19
N THR A 554 -18.63 -1.66 51.18
CA THR A 554 -19.94 -2.30 51.09
C THR A 554 -20.29 -2.96 52.42
N ASN A 555 -21.59 -3.22 52.64
CA ASN A 555 -22.08 -3.89 53.85
C ASN A 555 -21.64 -3.20 55.16
N VAL A 556 -21.51 -1.86 55.15
CA VAL A 556 -21.15 -1.06 56.33
C VAL A 556 -22.21 -1.28 57.42
N PRO A 557 -21.83 -1.74 58.62
CA PRO A 557 -22.79 -1.96 59.70
C PRO A 557 -23.50 -0.65 60.10
N THR A 558 -24.78 -0.74 60.48
CA THR A 558 -25.65 0.44 60.66
C THR A 558 -25.18 1.41 61.75
N ASP A 559 -24.43 0.89 62.73
CA ASP A 559 -23.83 1.63 63.85
C ASP A 559 -22.53 2.35 63.48
N PHE A 560 -22.09 2.32 62.21
CA PHE A 560 -20.92 3.05 61.73
C PHE A 560 -21.26 4.02 60.61
N ASP A 561 -20.45 5.08 60.52
CA ASP A 561 -20.30 5.91 59.33
C ASP A 561 -18.97 5.58 58.64
N SER A 562 -19.01 5.30 57.34
CA SER A 562 -17.83 5.00 56.52
C SER A 562 -17.43 6.21 55.68
N THR A 563 -16.12 6.47 55.64
CA THR A 563 -15.50 7.51 54.80
C THR A 563 -14.25 6.96 54.14
N VAL A 564 -13.96 7.43 52.93
CA VAL A 564 -12.74 7.07 52.19
C VAL A 564 -11.97 8.33 51.88
N THR A 565 -10.69 8.36 52.26
CA THR A 565 -9.76 9.41 51.83
C THR A 565 -8.73 8.80 50.89
N SER A 566 -8.47 9.46 49.76
CA SER A 566 -7.45 9.06 48.79
C SER A 566 -6.29 10.07 48.76
N ASN A 567 -5.09 9.57 48.48
CA ASN A 567 -3.92 10.35 48.11
C ASN A 567 -3.16 9.56 47.03
N GLU A 568 -3.23 10.02 45.78
CA GLU A 568 -2.75 9.29 44.60
C GLU A 568 -3.29 7.85 44.60
N ASN A 569 -2.40 6.86 44.68
CA ASN A 569 -2.73 5.43 44.68
C ASN A 569 -2.91 4.83 46.08
N SER A 570 -3.04 5.65 47.13
CA SER A 570 -3.27 5.19 48.50
C SER A 570 -4.67 5.58 48.98
N PHE A 571 -5.39 4.61 49.54
CA PHE A 571 -6.76 4.76 50.02
C PHE A 571 -6.84 4.35 51.49
N VAL A 572 -7.52 5.18 52.29
CA VAL A 572 -7.81 4.88 53.69
C VAL A 572 -9.31 4.86 53.91
N ILE A 573 -9.84 3.67 54.17
CA ILE A 573 -11.24 3.47 54.55
C ILE A 573 -11.35 3.67 56.06
N THR A 574 -12.24 4.53 56.55
CA THR A 574 -12.39 4.83 57.98
C THR A 574 -13.83 4.65 58.41
N ASN A 575 -14.06 3.72 59.36
CA ASN A 575 -15.37 3.57 60.01
C ASN A 575 -15.31 4.20 61.38
N THR A 576 -16.24 5.11 61.64
CA THR A 576 -16.42 5.76 62.94
C THR A 576 -17.69 5.23 63.57
N LYS A 577 -17.61 4.70 64.79
CA LYS A 577 -18.79 4.23 65.52
C LYS A 577 -19.69 5.44 65.84
N LYS A 578 -20.98 5.33 65.53
CA LYS A 578 -21.98 6.35 65.85
C LYS A 578 -22.16 6.42 67.36
N ASP A 579 -22.23 7.63 67.90
CA ASP A 579 -22.61 7.82 69.29
C ASP A 579 -24.07 7.37 69.48
N PRO A 580 -24.42 6.68 70.57
CA PRO A 580 -25.81 6.40 70.89
C PRO A 580 -26.53 7.73 71.11
N GLU A 581 -27.48 8.09 70.24
CA GLU A 581 -28.38 9.20 70.53
C GLU A 581 -29.02 8.97 71.91
N PRO A 582 -29.02 9.97 72.82
CA PRO A 582 -29.76 9.84 74.06
C PRO A 582 -31.25 9.81 73.73
N SER A 583 -31.88 8.63 73.89
CA SER A 583 -33.33 8.47 73.89
C SER A 583 -33.96 9.39 74.94
N THR A 584 -34.43 10.57 74.54
CA THR A 584 -35.38 11.34 75.35
C THR A 584 -36.77 10.78 75.14
N THR A 585 -37.16 9.82 75.97
CA THR A 585 -38.58 9.49 76.20
C THR A 585 -39.25 10.70 76.85
N GLU A 586 -40.00 11.48 76.08
CA GLU A 586 -41.01 12.39 76.65
C GLU A 586 -42.18 11.57 77.23
N PRO A 587 -42.68 11.90 78.44
CA PRO A 587 -43.79 11.18 79.05
C PRO A 587 -45.12 11.57 78.36
N SER A 588 -45.89 10.56 77.94
CA SER A 588 -47.30 10.74 77.57
C SER A 588 -48.12 11.27 78.75
N THR A 589 -48.78 12.41 78.55
CA THR A 589 -49.93 12.84 79.35
C THR A 589 -51.18 12.85 78.49
N THR A 590 -52.15 12.04 78.89
CA THR A 590 -53.51 11.93 78.35
C THR A 590 -54.43 12.94 79.04
N GLU A 591 -55.27 13.67 78.29
CA GLU A 591 -56.67 14.08 78.59
C GLU A 591 -57.19 15.13 77.58
N PRO A 592 -58.51 15.36 77.41
CA PRO A 592 -59.55 14.44 76.94
C PRO A 592 -60.32 14.99 75.71
N SER A 593 -61.18 14.15 75.12
CA SER A 593 -62.04 14.45 73.96
C SER A 593 -63.09 15.54 74.20
N THR A 594 -63.32 16.36 73.17
CA THR A 594 -64.60 17.07 72.94
C THR A 594 -65.03 16.97 71.48
N THR A 595 -66.32 16.75 71.32
CA THR A 595 -67.06 16.28 70.14
C THR A 595 -67.40 17.39 69.12
N GLU A 596 -67.41 16.99 67.84
CA GLU A 596 -67.91 17.63 66.60
C GLU A 596 -69.37 18.21 66.68
N PRO A 597 -69.86 19.10 65.76
CA PRO A 597 -69.95 18.79 64.31
C PRO A 597 -69.93 19.92 63.24
N SER A 598 -69.65 19.44 62.02
CA SER A 598 -70.11 19.80 60.64
C SER A 598 -70.29 21.25 60.18
N THR A 599 -69.60 21.59 59.08
CA THR A 599 -70.18 22.25 57.90
C THR A 599 -69.46 21.86 56.60
N THR A 600 -70.26 21.68 55.55
CA THR A 600 -69.95 21.16 54.20
C THR A 600 -69.44 22.26 53.25
N GLU A 601 -68.74 21.84 52.18
CA GLU A 601 -68.10 22.60 51.08
C GLU A 601 -68.95 23.71 50.38
N PRO A 602 -68.31 24.56 49.55
CA PRO A 602 -68.34 24.24 48.12
C PRO A 602 -67.00 24.40 47.38
N SER A 603 -66.86 23.55 46.35
CA SER A 603 -65.91 23.62 45.23
C SER A 603 -66.04 24.89 44.39
N THR A 604 -64.93 25.44 43.90
CA THR A 604 -64.85 26.08 42.57
C THR A 604 -63.43 26.05 42.01
N THR A 605 -63.39 25.63 40.75
CA THR A 605 -62.31 25.42 39.79
C THR A 605 -61.74 26.73 39.25
N GLU A 606 -60.43 26.83 39.06
CA GLU A 606 -59.79 27.85 38.19
C GLU A 606 -59.26 27.22 36.89
N PRO A 607 -59.32 27.94 35.75
CA PRO A 607 -59.25 27.32 34.43
C PRO A 607 -57.83 27.26 33.84
N SER A 608 -57.61 26.23 33.04
CA SER A 608 -56.54 26.14 32.03
C SER A 608 -57.01 26.72 30.70
N THR A 609 -56.14 27.42 29.97
CA THR A 609 -56.29 27.64 28.53
C THR A 609 -54.95 27.50 27.80
N THR A 610 -54.88 26.46 26.99
CA THR A 610 -54.03 26.28 25.81
C THR A 610 -54.67 27.00 24.63
N ASP A 611 -53.90 27.53 23.67
CA ASP A 611 -54.16 27.24 22.25
C ASP A 611 -53.07 27.69 21.27
N SER A 612 -53.06 26.97 20.14
CA SER A 612 -52.03 26.84 19.12
C SER A 612 -52.23 27.74 17.88
N SER A 613 -51.12 27.90 17.13
CA SER A 613 -50.97 27.91 15.65
C SER A 613 -51.72 28.91 14.76
N THR A 614 -50.99 29.59 13.86
CA THR A 614 -51.10 29.40 12.37
C THR A 614 -50.01 30.16 11.59
N THR A 615 -49.62 29.55 10.47
CA THR A 615 -48.98 30.03 9.22
C THR A 615 -49.64 31.33 8.66
N ASP A 616 -49.12 32.15 7.74
CA ASP A 616 -48.42 31.89 6.48
C ASP A 616 -47.87 33.20 5.83
N SER A 617 -47.12 33.00 4.76
CA SER A 617 -46.35 33.87 3.83
C SER A 617 -47.03 35.12 3.22
N SER A 618 -46.24 36.18 2.89
CA SER A 618 -46.34 36.98 1.64
C SER A 618 -45.26 38.08 1.51
N THR A 619 -44.65 38.13 0.32
CA THR A 619 -43.91 39.19 -0.42
C THR A 619 -44.47 40.62 -0.29
N THR A 620 -43.72 41.74 -0.48
CA THR A 620 -43.12 42.27 -1.74
C THR A 620 -42.25 43.54 -1.47
N GLU A 621 -41.32 43.86 -2.38
CA GLU A 621 -40.35 45.00 -2.40
C GLU A 621 -40.92 46.44 -2.28
N PRO A 622 -40.03 47.48 -2.19
CA PRO A 622 -39.73 48.23 -3.42
C PRO A 622 -38.26 48.69 -3.60
N SER A 623 -37.72 48.41 -4.80
CA SER A 623 -37.24 49.36 -5.84
C SER A 623 -36.39 50.62 -5.49
N THR A 624 -35.37 50.83 -6.35
CA THR A 624 -34.79 52.09 -6.92
C THR A 624 -33.36 52.57 -6.55
N THR A 625 -32.41 52.11 -7.40
CA THR A 625 -31.50 52.85 -8.31
C THR A 625 -30.38 53.81 -7.85
N SER A 626 -29.16 53.42 -8.27
CA SER A 626 -28.15 54.14 -9.09
C SER A 626 -27.47 55.41 -8.55
N SER A 627 -26.13 55.39 -8.51
CA SER A 627 -25.31 55.84 -9.65
C SER A 627 -23.81 55.59 -9.45
N SER A 628 -23.21 55.17 -10.56
CA SER A 628 -21.82 54.88 -10.89
C SER A 628 -20.89 56.10 -10.95
N ILE A 629 -19.60 55.89 -10.66
CA ILE A 629 -18.48 56.63 -11.27
C ILE A 629 -17.44 55.61 -11.75
N THR A 630 -17.17 55.65 -13.05
CA THR A 630 -16.04 55.09 -13.78
C THR A 630 -14.75 55.86 -13.48
N ASP A 631 -13.57 55.24 -13.50
CA ASP A 631 -12.73 55.18 -14.70
C ASP A 631 -11.27 54.70 -14.48
N SER A 632 -10.84 53.88 -15.45
CA SER A 632 -9.56 53.94 -16.17
C SER A 632 -8.26 53.30 -15.60
N ASN A 633 -7.92 52.16 -16.22
CA ASN A 633 -6.71 51.85 -17.02
C ASN A 633 -5.31 52.28 -16.53
N THR A 634 -4.30 51.40 -16.64
CA THR A 634 -3.45 51.30 -17.86
C THR A 634 -2.42 50.16 -17.84
N THR A 635 -2.27 49.55 -19.03
CA THR A 635 -1.15 48.79 -19.65
C THR A 635 -0.81 47.38 -19.22
#